data_AF-A0A5A8UEF9-F1
#
_entry.id   AF-A0A5A8UEF9-F1
#
_cell.length_a   1.000
_cell.length_b   1.000
_cell.length_c   1.000
_cell.angle_alpha   90.00
_cell.angle_beta   90.00
_cell.angle_gamma   90.00
#
_symmetry.space_group_name_H-M   'P 1'
#
loop_
_entity.id
_entity.type
_entity.pdbx_description
1 polymer ?
#
loop_
_entity_poly.entity_id
_entity_poly.type
_entity_poly.pdbx_seq_one_letter_code
_entity_poly.pdbx_strand_id
1 'polypeptide(L)'
;MIDKLREIHREHRITNGNVSAYTRSAITITKEWQDAVCNKTIRSEVKVSPSNNEKIDIVDRTNRTAYELKVSGKNAHHEFFKDLVKALTYNINHEENQLQKLVFISEDGGIESLKKRIDPKFLEMIEKSHKLSVELISI
;
A
#
# COMPACT_ATOMS: atom_id res chain seq x y z
N MET A 1 -11.71 5.32 -3.51
CA MET A 1 -10.90 4.11 -3.26
C MET A 1 -10.78 3.82 -1.77
N ILE A 2 -10.31 4.78 -0.96
CA ILE A 2 -10.13 4.59 0.49
C ILE A 2 -11.44 4.36 1.24
N ASP A 3 -12.51 5.09 0.92
CA ASP A 3 -13.79 4.92 1.65
C ASP A 3 -14.37 3.52 1.43
N LYS A 4 -14.22 2.98 0.21
CA LYS A 4 -14.61 1.59 -0.08
C LYS A 4 -13.81 0.59 0.73
N LEU A 5 -12.50 0.82 0.89
CA LEU A 5 -11.67 0.01 1.77
C LEU A 5 -12.11 0.10 3.23
N ARG A 6 -12.47 1.30 3.73
CA ARG A 6 -12.98 1.47 5.10
C ARG A 6 -14.27 0.69 5.35
N GLU A 7 -15.18 0.68 4.39
CA GLU A 7 -16.40 -0.15 4.44
C GLU A 7 -16.06 -1.64 4.56
N ILE A 8 -15.25 -2.16 3.63
CA ILE A 8 -14.86 -3.57 3.57
C ILE A 8 -14.07 -3.98 4.82
N HIS A 9 -13.15 -3.11 5.28
CA HIS A 9 -12.38 -3.35 6.49
C HIS A 9 -13.32 -3.47 7.70
N ARG A 10 -14.30 -2.58 7.86
CA ARG A 10 -15.28 -2.65 8.95
C ARG A 10 -16.08 -3.94 8.94
N GLU A 11 -16.42 -4.46 7.75
CA GLU A 11 -17.21 -5.68 7.59
C GLU A 11 -16.40 -6.95 7.89
N HIS A 12 -15.16 -7.04 7.40
CA HIS A 12 -14.41 -8.29 7.41
C HIS A 12 -13.26 -8.34 8.43
N ARG A 13 -12.89 -7.23 9.05
CA ARG A 13 -11.79 -7.19 10.01
C ARG A 13 -12.17 -7.88 11.31
N ILE A 14 -11.52 -9.00 11.60
CA ILE A 14 -11.71 -9.71 12.86
C ILE A 14 -10.70 -9.23 13.92
N THR A 15 -11.14 -8.93 15.13
CA THR A 15 -10.24 -8.49 16.22
C THR A 15 -9.83 -9.62 17.17
N ASN A 16 -10.54 -10.76 17.10
CA ASN A 16 -10.28 -11.96 17.89
C ASN A 16 -10.21 -13.18 16.98
N GLY A 17 -9.16 -13.97 17.13
CA GLY A 17 -8.92 -15.14 16.31
C GLY A 17 -7.49 -15.65 16.43
N ASN A 18 -7.20 -16.74 15.73
CA ASN A 18 -5.84 -17.24 15.55
C ASN A 18 -5.20 -16.66 14.28
N VAL A 19 -3.90 -16.90 14.10
CA VAL A 19 -3.14 -16.42 12.94
C VAL A 19 -3.84 -16.77 11.62
N SER A 20 -4.35 -18.00 11.49
CA SER A 20 -5.04 -18.47 10.28
C SER A 20 -6.32 -17.66 9.98
N ALA A 21 -7.09 -17.32 11.01
CA ALA A 21 -8.29 -16.49 10.87
C ALA A 21 -7.92 -15.05 10.45
N TYR A 22 -6.89 -14.45 11.07
CA TYR A 22 -6.42 -13.12 10.68
C TYR A 22 -5.91 -13.08 9.24
N THR A 23 -5.18 -14.12 8.81
CA THR A 23 -4.70 -14.23 7.43
C THR A 23 -5.86 -14.31 6.45
N ARG A 24 -6.89 -15.11 6.72
CA ARG A 24 -8.08 -15.18 5.85
C ARG A 24 -8.84 -13.85 5.79
N SER A 25 -9.02 -13.19 6.93
CA SER A 25 -9.64 -11.86 7.02
C SER A 25 -8.87 -10.85 6.17
N ALA A 26 -7.54 -10.80 6.30
CA ALA A 26 -6.70 -9.91 5.51
C ALA A 26 -6.78 -10.19 4.00
N ILE A 27 -6.71 -11.46 3.58
CA ILE A 27 -6.85 -11.85 2.17
C ILE A 27 -8.23 -11.43 1.62
N THR A 28 -9.28 -11.62 2.41
CA THR A 28 -10.66 -11.25 2.01
C THR A 28 -10.77 -9.75 1.80
N ILE A 29 -10.32 -8.95 2.77
CA ILE A 29 -10.33 -7.48 2.69
C ILE A 29 -9.57 -6.99 1.46
N THR A 30 -8.33 -7.47 1.27
CA THR A 30 -7.49 -7.03 0.14
C THR A 30 -8.16 -7.39 -1.20
N LYS A 31 -8.65 -8.63 -1.35
CA LYS A 31 -9.27 -9.07 -2.60
C LYS A 31 -10.55 -8.31 -2.92
N GLU A 32 -11.45 -8.16 -1.94
CA GLU A 32 -12.70 -7.43 -2.16
C GLU A 32 -12.46 -5.96 -2.45
N TRP A 33 -11.45 -5.34 -1.81
CA TRP A 33 -11.07 -3.98 -2.12
C TRP A 33 -10.55 -3.85 -3.55
N GLN A 34 -9.65 -4.74 -3.97
CA GLN A 34 -9.15 -4.80 -5.34
C GLN A 34 -10.31 -4.95 -6.35
N ASP A 35 -11.22 -5.91 -6.13
CA ASP A 35 -12.36 -6.16 -7.00
C ASP A 35 -13.31 -4.95 -7.07
N ALA A 36 -13.47 -4.21 -5.98
CA ALA A 36 -14.38 -3.06 -5.91
C ALA A 36 -13.85 -1.80 -6.62
N VAL A 37 -12.53 -1.65 -6.75
CA VAL A 37 -11.93 -0.40 -7.26
C VAL A 37 -11.18 -0.55 -8.58
N CYS A 38 -10.80 -1.78 -8.94
CA CYS A 38 -10.09 -2.04 -10.19
C CYS A 38 -10.99 -1.83 -11.42
N ASN A 39 -10.39 -1.27 -12.46
CA ASN A 39 -11.04 -1.01 -13.74
C ASN A 39 -10.00 -0.96 -14.87
N LYS A 40 -10.26 -0.22 -15.95
CA LYS A 40 -9.32 -0.12 -17.09
C LYS A 40 -7.99 0.54 -16.70
N THR A 41 -8.00 1.56 -15.84
CA THR A 41 -6.83 2.37 -15.46
C THR A 41 -6.30 2.04 -14.08
N ILE A 42 -7.14 1.48 -13.21
CA ILE A 42 -6.76 1.01 -11.87
C ILE A 42 -6.59 -0.51 -11.92
N ARG A 43 -5.38 -0.99 -11.66
CA ARG A 43 -5.02 -2.41 -11.74
C ARG A 43 -4.49 -2.91 -10.41
N SER A 44 -4.90 -4.11 -10.02
CA SER A 44 -4.38 -4.80 -8.85
C SER A 44 -3.17 -5.67 -9.18
N GLU A 45 -2.42 -6.05 -8.15
CA GLU A 45 -1.37 -7.09 -8.23
C GLU A 45 -0.33 -6.80 -9.31
N VAL A 46 0.05 -5.53 -9.46
CA VAL A 46 0.95 -5.08 -10.54
C VAL A 46 2.38 -5.45 -10.19
N LYS A 47 3.02 -6.24 -11.05
CA LYS A 47 4.42 -6.64 -10.87
C LYS A 47 5.35 -5.44 -10.82
N VAL A 48 6.27 -5.48 -9.87
CA VAL A 48 7.30 -4.47 -9.66
C VAL A 48 8.39 -4.57 -10.72
N SER A 49 8.82 -5.79 -11.05
CA SER A 49 9.87 -6.06 -12.04
C SER A 49 9.60 -7.39 -12.74
N PRO A 50 10.07 -7.60 -13.99
CA PRO A 50 10.05 -8.92 -14.62
C PRO A 50 10.85 -9.99 -13.85
N SER A 51 11.85 -9.58 -13.08
CA SER A 51 12.84 -10.46 -12.43
C SER A 51 12.45 -10.95 -11.04
N ASN A 52 11.36 -10.44 -10.44
CA ASN A 52 10.85 -10.91 -9.16
C ASN A 52 9.33 -11.05 -9.18
N ASN A 53 8.77 -11.69 -8.15
CA ASN A 53 7.32 -11.88 -8.00
C ASN A 53 6.68 -10.87 -7.04
N GLU A 54 7.41 -9.81 -6.68
CA GLU A 54 6.86 -8.74 -5.85
C GLU A 54 5.87 -7.92 -6.66
N LYS A 55 4.81 -7.48 -5.98
CA LYS A 55 3.71 -6.75 -6.58
C LYS A 55 3.25 -5.62 -5.68
N ILE A 56 2.71 -4.60 -6.33
CA ILE A 56 1.98 -3.50 -5.69
C ILE A 56 0.50 -3.90 -5.67
N ASP A 57 -0.14 -3.76 -4.50
CA ASP A 57 -1.53 -4.16 -4.33
C ASP A 57 -2.45 -3.52 -5.37
N ILE A 58 -2.35 -2.19 -5.56
CA ILE A 58 -3.11 -1.42 -6.55
C ILE A 58 -2.28 -0.30 -7.15
N VAL A 59 -2.34 -0.15 -8.48
CA VAL A 59 -1.76 0.99 -9.22
C VAL A 59 -2.86 1.72 -9.99
N ASP A 60 -3.04 3.00 -9.71
CA ASP A 60 -3.78 3.94 -10.54
C ASP A 60 -2.84 4.58 -11.55
N ARG A 61 -2.96 4.16 -12.82
CA ARG A 61 -2.12 4.65 -13.91
C ARG A 61 -2.43 6.09 -14.33
N THR A 62 -3.64 6.57 -14.05
CA THR A 62 -4.07 7.93 -14.38
C THR A 62 -3.36 8.93 -13.47
N ASN A 63 -3.41 8.65 -12.16
CA ASN A 63 -2.81 9.50 -11.14
C ASN A 63 -1.37 9.10 -10.77
N ARG A 64 -0.81 8.09 -11.47
CA ARG A 64 0.53 7.54 -11.21
C ARG A 64 0.74 7.24 -9.73
N THR A 65 -0.25 6.59 -9.11
CA THR A 65 -0.29 6.36 -7.66
C THR A 65 -0.31 4.87 -7.36
N ALA A 66 0.59 4.43 -6.49
CA ALA A 66 0.57 3.10 -5.91
C ALA A 66 -0.15 3.15 -4.55
N TYR A 67 -0.97 2.15 -4.28
CA TYR A 67 -1.61 1.94 -2.99
C TYR A 67 -1.18 0.58 -2.46
N GLU A 68 -0.73 0.54 -1.21
CA GLU A 68 -0.29 -0.67 -0.51
C GLU A 68 -1.02 -0.77 0.82
N LEU A 69 -1.60 -1.93 1.10
CA LEU A 69 -2.48 -2.14 2.26
C LEU A 69 -1.87 -3.11 3.25
N LYS A 70 -1.61 -2.58 4.44
CA LYS A 70 -1.34 -3.37 5.63
C LYS A 70 -2.58 -3.43 6.52
N VAL A 71 -3.44 -4.42 6.28
CA VAL A 71 -4.74 -4.63 6.97
C VAL A 71 -4.66 -4.48 8.49
N SER A 72 -3.64 -5.05 9.15
CA SER A 72 -3.43 -4.88 10.59
C SER A 72 -2.38 -3.82 10.86
N GLY A 73 -2.54 -2.97 11.89
CA GLY A 73 -1.51 -2.00 12.31
C GLY A 73 -0.21 -2.62 12.85
N LYS A 74 -0.19 -3.94 13.09
CA LYS A 74 0.98 -4.66 13.59
C LYS A 74 2.15 -4.60 12.59
N ASN A 75 3.30 -4.14 13.07
CA ASN A 75 4.55 -4.02 12.32
C ASN A 75 4.44 -3.16 11.03
N ALA A 76 3.58 -2.14 11.04
CA ALA A 76 3.36 -1.26 9.88
C ALA A 76 4.65 -0.67 9.29
N HIS A 77 5.65 -0.36 10.13
CA HIS A 77 6.95 0.14 9.67
C HIS A 77 7.72 -0.84 8.79
N HIS A 78 7.69 -2.14 9.11
CA HIS A 78 8.40 -3.14 8.33
C HIS A 78 7.77 -3.29 6.93
N GLU A 79 6.44 -3.37 6.86
CA GLU A 79 5.74 -3.43 5.58
C GLU A 79 5.92 -2.13 4.78
N PHE A 80 5.81 -0.97 5.42
CA PHE A 80 6.03 0.33 4.77
C PHE A 80 7.37 0.40 4.02
N PHE A 81 8.48 -0.01 4.67
CA PHE A 81 9.78 0.04 3.99
C PHE A 81 9.89 -0.95 2.84
N LYS A 82 9.28 -2.14 2.95
CA LYS A 82 9.20 -3.09 1.83
C LYS A 82 8.42 -2.50 0.65
N ASP A 83 7.28 -1.91 0.94
CA ASP A 83 6.38 -1.32 -0.05
C ASP A 83 6.98 -0.06 -0.71
N LEU A 84 7.75 0.72 0.05
CA LEU A 84 8.55 1.81 -0.52
C LEU A 84 9.60 1.29 -1.51
N VAL A 85 10.33 0.22 -1.16
CA VAL A 85 11.30 -0.40 -2.07
C VAL A 85 10.62 -0.94 -3.33
N LYS A 86 9.42 -1.53 -3.21
CA LYS A 86 8.62 -1.95 -4.38
C LYS A 86 8.31 -0.79 -5.30
N ALA A 87 7.79 0.33 -4.77
CA ALA A 87 7.45 1.50 -5.58
C ALA A 87 8.69 2.09 -6.29
N LEU A 88 9.82 2.20 -5.59
CA LEU A 88 11.07 2.66 -6.18
C LEU A 88 11.58 1.71 -7.27
N THR A 89 11.53 0.40 -7.03
CA THR A 89 11.93 -0.61 -8.01
C THR A 89 11.01 -0.60 -9.23
N TYR A 90 9.70 -0.39 -9.04
CA TYR A 90 8.76 -0.25 -10.13
C TYR A 90 9.15 0.92 -11.04
N ASN A 91 9.49 2.08 -10.46
CA ASN A 91 9.90 3.27 -11.22
C ASN A 91 11.18 3.07 -12.02
N ILE A 92 12.12 2.26 -11.53
CA ILE A 92 13.35 1.89 -12.27
C ILE A 92 13.00 1.02 -13.48
N ASN A 93 12.01 0.13 -13.38
CA ASN A 93 11.63 -0.79 -14.46
C ASN A 93 10.60 -0.20 -15.43
N HIS A 94 10.01 0.97 -15.13
CA HIS A 94 8.90 1.57 -15.90
C HIS A 94 9.11 3.07 -16.13
N GLU A 95 10.20 3.44 -16.82
CA GLU A 95 10.63 4.84 -17.00
C GLU A 95 9.53 5.77 -17.59
N GLU A 96 8.71 5.27 -18.52
CA GLU A 96 7.65 6.07 -19.15
C GLU A 96 6.41 6.28 -18.27
N ASN A 97 6.24 5.44 -17.24
CA ASN A 97 5.02 5.38 -16.41
C ASN A 97 5.36 5.30 -14.91
N GLN A 98 6.35 6.09 -14.49
CA GLN A 98 6.77 6.18 -13.10
C GLN A 98 5.63 6.65 -12.19
N LEU A 99 5.52 6.01 -11.04
CA LEU A 99 4.71 6.43 -9.91
C LEU A 99 5.25 7.74 -9.36
N GLN A 100 4.32 8.63 -8.99
CA GLN A 100 4.58 9.91 -8.36
C GLN A 100 4.13 9.93 -6.89
N LYS A 101 3.33 8.94 -6.48
CA LYS A 101 2.83 8.81 -5.11
C LYS A 101 2.76 7.35 -4.68
N LEU A 102 3.19 7.09 -3.45
CA LEU A 102 2.89 5.88 -2.69
C LEU A 102 1.91 6.23 -1.55
N VAL A 103 0.74 5.61 -1.55
CA VAL A 103 -0.23 5.68 -0.47
C VAL A 103 -0.12 4.39 0.35
N PHE A 104 0.42 4.49 1.56
CA PHE A 104 0.49 3.38 2.49
C PHE A 104 -0.69 3.44 3.46
N ILE A 105 -1.45 2.35 3.53
CA ILE A 105 -2.71 2.28 4.26
C ILE A 105 -2.61 1.24 5.37
N SER A 106 -3.00 1.60 6.59
CA SER A 106 -3.06 0.66 7.72
C SER A 106 -4.04 1.14 8.81
N GLU A 107 -4.29 0.33 9.84
CA GLU A 107 -5.07 0.77 11.01
C GLU A 107 -4.39 1.97 11.70
N ASP A 108 -5.19 2.87 12.30
CA ASP A 108 -4.75 4.08 13.01
C ASP A 108 -3.49 3.88 13.86
N GLY A 109 -3.48 2.86 14.72
CA GLY A 109 -2.34 2.60 15.61
C GLY A 109 -1.05 2.25 14.86
N GLY A 110 -1.15 1.61 13.70
CA GLY A 110 -0.02 1.32 12.82
C GLY A 110 0.55 2.58 12.17
N ILE A 111 -0.33 3.44 11.65
CA ILE A 111 0.03 4.72 11.03
C ILE A 111 0.65 5.66 12.06
N GLU A 112 0.06 5.80 13.25
CA GLU A 112 0.60 6.65 14.31
C GLU A 112 1.94 6.14 14.84
N SER A 113 2.12 4.82 14.94
CA SER A 113 3.44 4.25 15.27
C SER A 113 4.47 4.53 14.18
N LEU A 114 4.06 4.45 12.90
CA LEU A 114 4.92 4.70 11.76
C LEU A 114 5.38 6.15 11.70
N LYS A 115 4.46 7.11 11.83
CA LYS A 115 4.78 8.56 11.85
C LYS A 115 5.80 8.93 12.90
N LYS A 116 5.77 8.28 14.07
CA LYS A 116 6.75 8.50 15.15
C LYS A 116 8.15 7.97 14.84
N ARG A 117 8.27 7.06 13.88
CA ARG A 117 9.53 6.37 13.52
C ARG A 117 10.18 6.92 12.27
N ILE A 118 9.39 7.49 11.35
CA ILE A 118 9.90 8.06 10.11
C ILE A 118 10.38 9.48 10.37
N ASP A 119 11.63 9.75 10.03
CA ASP A 119 12.16 11.12 9.99
C ASP A 119 11.55 11.87 8.79
N PRO A 120 10.93 13.04 8.97
CA PRO A 120 10.44 13.86 7.86
C PRO A 120 11.49 14.14 6.77
N LYS A 121 12.78 14.29 7.15
CA LYS A 121 13.88 14.48 6.19
C LYS A 121 14.08 13.28 5.28
N PHE A 122 13.78 12.08 5.76
CA PHE A 122 13.83 10.88 4.92
C PHE A 122 12.75 10.94 3.84
N LEU A 123 11.52 11.33 4.19
CA LEU A 123 10.44 11.47 3.19
C LEU A 123 10.75 12.59 2.19
N GLU A 124 11.28 13.72 2.65
CA GLU A 124 11.74 14.79 1.76
C GLU A 124 12.83 14.33 0.80
N MET A 125 13.79 13.53 1.28
CA MET A 125 14.85 12.97 0.45
C MET A 125 14.27 12.03 -0.62
N ILE A 126 13.30 11.18 -0.27
CA ILE A 126 12.63 10.31 -1.24
C ILE A 126 11.93 11.14 -2.32
N GLU A 127 11.18 12.16 -1.93
CA GLU A 127 10.48 13.03 -2.88
C GLU A 127 11.45 13.78 -3.80
N LYS A 128 12.52 14.37 -3.25
CA LYS A 128 13.51 15.13 -4.04
C LYS A 128 14.33 14.23 -4.98
N SER A 129 14.79 13.08 -4.49
CA SER A 129 15.69 12.20 -5.25
C SER A 129 14.97 11.27 -6.22
N HIS A 130 13.75 10.83 -5.88
CA HIS A 130 13.01 9.83 -6.65
C HIS A 130 11.69 10.33 -7.22
N LYS A 131 11.32 11.61 -6.98
CA LYS A 131 10.05 12.21 -7.43
C LYS A 131 8.83 11.40 -6.98
N LEU A 132 8.94 10.75 -5.82
CA LEU A 132 7.91 9.89 -5.24
C LEU A 132 7.47 10.50 -3.90
N SER A 133 6.25 11.02 -3.85
CA SER A 133 5.63 11.47 -2.60
C SER A 133 5.08 10.27 -1.82
N VAL A 134 5.03 10.38 -0.49
CA VAL A 134 4.48 9.35 0.40
C VAL A 134 3.31 9.92 1.18
N GLU A 135 2.18 9.21 1.15
CA GLU A 135 0.98 9.54 1.90
C GLU A 135 0.64 8.38 2.84
N LEU A 136 0.41 8.69 4.11
CA LEU A 136 0.06 7.70 5.14
C LEU A 136 -1.42 7.86 5.50
N ILE A 137 -2.23 6.85 5.19
CA ILE A 137 -3.68 6.88 5.41
C ILE A 137 -4.08 5.84 6.43
N SER A 138 -4.96 6.22 7.34
CA SER A 138 -5.57 5.30 8.27
C SER A 138 -7.01 4.92 7.91
N ILE A 139 -7.36 3.67 8.27
CA ILE A 139 -8.66 3.01 8.01
C ILE A 139 -9.22 2.35 9.27
#